data_AF-A0AAN8RS14-F1
#
_entry.id   AF-A0AAN8RS14-F1
#
_cell.length_a   1.000
_cell.length_b   1.000
_cell.length_c   1.000
_cell.angle_alpha   90.00
_cell.angle_beta   90.00
_cell.angle_gamma   90.00
#
_symmetry.space_group_name_H-M   'P 1'
#
loop_
_entity.id
_entity.type
_entity.pdbx_description
1 polymer ?
#
loop_
_entity_poly.entity_id
_entity_poly.type
_entity_poly.pdbx_seq_one_letter_code
_entity_poly.pdbx_strand_id
1 'polypeptide(L)'
;MATRRTTRSSSHKSTQLGTSPSVSQRASPLSLQSSIPLFPSSDLSVKFTGLSKRDLTLLLKKKRLLKSSTIQALATLDPHLSSAFLATLVFAQSEAGTALCISPTGLLLTCSHCVSEDPSELEENRIKWLLFASGRAIQAKCIAYDHTRDLALLQIISAEQEPTGTISNTSINHENPNLSFPSLPISQTPPRENAQIICVGHPGDEDLEASKPGVKTNYDVLHISSGRYRGIAEGADVHDNSEIGALMHDCWTYWGHSGAPLCLRKDGSVVGMHSSWDDETGMRRGVAWEGMVEFLRENGGLHVIEGVEERVAGSREAPILLE
;
A
#
# COMPACT_ATOMS: atom_id res chain seq x y z
N MET A 1 36.69 -8.18 -6.37
CA MET A 1 35.94 -9.00 -5.40
C MET A 1 34.60 -8.32 -5.18
N ALA A 2 33.55 -8.83 -5.82
CA ALA A 2 32.20 -8.27 -5.72
C ALA A 2 31.48 -8.91 -4.52
N THR A 3 31.14 -8.09 -3.53
CA THR A 3 30.27 -8.47 -2.41
C THR A 3 28.85 -8.63 -2.92
N ARG A 4 28.38 -9.89 -2.94
CA ARG A 4 26.99 -10.27 -3.23
C ARG A 4 26.11 -9.74 -2.08
N ARG A 5 25.30 -8.71 -2.35
CA ARG A 5 24.29 -8.21 -1.41
C ARG A 5 23.05 -9.09 -1.54
N THR A 6 22.67 -9.72 -0.44
CA THR A 6 21.53 -10.62 -0.31
C THR A 6 20.22 -9.85 -0.51
N THR A 7 19.41 -10.30 -1.46
CA THR A 7 17.95 -10.11 -1.50
C THR A 7 17.33 -10.83 -0.29
N ARG A 8 16.03 -10.65 -0.02
CA ARG A 8 15.31 -11.25 1.13
C ARG A 8 15.26 -12.80 1.14
N SER A 9 16.18 -13.49 0.46
CA SER A 9 16.40 -14.93 0.55
C SER A 9 17.49 -15.25 1.57
N SER A 10 17.15 -16.12 2.52
CA SER A 10 18.02 -16.78 3.51
C SER A 10 18.43 -15.99 4.77
N SER A 11 17.58 -16.04 5.80
CA SER A 11 18.06 -16.40 7.16
C SER A 11 16.91 -16.65 8.14
N HIS A 12 16.47 -17.90 8.27
CA HIS A 12 15.86 -18.35 9.51
C HIS A 12 16.42 -19.70 9.98
N LYS A 13 17.02 -19.66 11.16
CA LYS A 13 17.34 -20.83 11.99
C LYS A 13 16.08 -21.20 12.78
N SER A 14 15.70 -22.46 12.67
CA SER A 14 14.63 -23.13 13.41
C SER A 14 14.83 -23.07 14.93
N THR A 15 13.78 -22.70 15.67
CA THR A 15 13.58 -23.15 17.05
C THR A 15 12.09 -23.30 17.38
N GLN A 16 11.78 -24.31 18.19
CA GLN A 16 10.50 -25.01 18.36
C GLN A 16 9.43 -24.35 19.26
N LEU A 17 8.21 -24.86 19.05
CA LEU A 17 6.92 -24.69 19.74
C LEU A 17 6.93 -24.44 21.26
N GLY A 18 6.06 -23.51 21.68
CA GLY A 18 5.46 -23.46 23.01
C GLY A 18 4.00 -23.01 22.91
N THR A 19 3.07 -23.85 23.38
CA THR A 19 1.61 -23.64 23.40
C THR A 19 1.16 -22.87 24.64
N SER A 20 0.19 -21.95 24.51
CA SER A 20 -0.82 -21.57 25.54
C SER A 20 -1.69 -20.36 25.07
N PRO A 21 -2.74 -19.93 25.80
CA PRO A 21 -4.14 -20.34 25.61
C PRO A 21 -5.06 -19.23 25.06
N SER A 22 -6.17 -19.65 24.44
CA SER A 22 -7.19 -18.79 23.83
C SER A 22 -8.12 -18.12 24.86
N VAL A 23 -8.19 -16.79 24.82
CA VAL A 23 -9.27 -16.01 25.43
C VAL A 23 -9.98 -15.26 24.30
N SER A 24 -11.18 -15.72 23.97
CA SER A 24 -12.03 -15.11 22.94
C SER A 24 -12.93 -14.07 23.60
N GLN A 25 -12.71 -12.79 23.28
CA GLN A 25 -13.70 -11.74 23.50
C GLN A 25 -14.07 -11.12 22.15
N ARG A 26 -15.37 -11.11 21.89
CA ARG A 26 -15.97 -10.68 20.63
C ARG A 26 -16.04 -9.14 20.63
N ALA A 27 -15.29 -8.49 19.75
CA ALA A 27 -15.32 -7.03 19.62
C ALA A 27 -16.64 -6.53 19.00
N SER A 28 -17.05 -5.34 19.42
CA SER A 28 -18.23 -4.62 18.93
C SER A 28 -17.93 -3.96 17.57
N PRO A 29 -18.94 -3.70 16.71
CA PRO A 29 -18.71 -3.15 15.38
C PRO A 29 -18.08 -1.76 15.45
N LEU A 30 -17.04 -1.55 14.64
CA LEU A 30 -16.33 -0.28 14.45
C LEU A 30 -17.34 0.87 14.20
N SER A 31 -17.33 1.84 15.12
CA SER A 31 -18.09 3.09 15.00
C SER A 31 -17.53 3.95 13.87
N LEU A 32 -18.03 3.74 12.65
CA LEU A 32 -17.83 4.62 11.50
C LEU A 32 -18.54 5.96 11.73
N GLN A 33 -17.93 6.88 12.48
CA GLN A 33 -18.23 8.33 12.47
C GLN A 33 -17.33 9.08 13.46
N SER A 34 -16.11 9.35 13.06
CA SER A 34 -15.36 10.50 13.58
C SER A 34 -14.78 11.25 12.39
N SER A 35 -15.12 12.53 12.25
CA SER A 35 -14.54 13.40 11.22
C SER A 35 -13.02 13.36 11.32
N ILE A 36 -12.33 13.06 10.21
CA ILE A 36 -10.87 13.03 10.17
C ILE A 36 -10.34 14.46 10.42
N PRO A 37 -9.57 14.70 11.49
CA PRO A 37 -9.04 16.02 11.80
C PRO A 37 -8.11 16.51 10.69
N LEU A 38 -8.20 17.80 10.42
CA LEU A 38 -7.34 18.49 9.46
C LEU A 38 -6.24 19.26 10.16
N PHE A 39 -5.03 19.26 9.59
CA PHE A 39 -3.92 20.10 10.03
C PHE A 39 -3.42 20.98 8.87
N PRO A 40 -3.00 22.23 9.14
CA PRO A 40 -2.51 23.12 8.11
C PRO A 40 -1.10 22.72 7.64
N SER A 41 -0.78 23.02 6.38
CA SER A 41 0.54 22.71 5.79
C SER A 41 1.72 23.31 6.56
N SER A 42 1.50 24.45 7.23
CA SER A 42 2.50 25.14 8.06
C SER A 42 2.96 24.32 9.27
N ASP A 43 2.17 23.34 9.69
CA ASP A 43 2.41 22.61 10.94
C ASP A 43 3.38 21.44 10.77
N LEU A 44 3.74 21.09 9.52
CA LEU A 44 4.73 20.04 9.22
C LEU A 44 6.12 20.41 9.75
N SER A 45 6.33 20.12 11.03
CA SER A 45 7.51 20.41 11.83
C SER A 45 7.88 19.19 12.67
N VAL A 46 9.13 19.10 13.13
CA VAL A 46 9.59 17.97 13.99
C VAL A 46 8.72 17.83 15.23
N LYS A 47 8.32 18.97 15.83
CA LYS A 47 7.49 18.99 17.03
C LYS A 47 6.09 18.41 16.79
N PHE A 48 5.49 18.72 15.64
CA PHE A 48 4.16 18.23 15.29
C PHE A 48 4.18 16.78 14.82
N THR A 49 5.15 16.43 13.98
CA THR A 49 5.17 15.12 13.33
C THR A 49 5.79 14.02 14.18
N GLY A 50 6.61 14.39 15.16
CA GLY A 50 7.45 13.46 15.91
C GLY A 50 8.58 12.83 15.07
N LEU A 51 8.71 13.21 13.80
CA LEU A 51 9.71 12.66 12.89
C LEU A 51 11.10 13.24 13.19
N SER A 52 12.13 12.44 12.92
CA SER A 52 13.50 12.93 12.91
C SER A 52 13.66 14.09 11.91
N LYS A 53 14.66 14.96 12.12
CA LYS A 53 14.98 16.03 11.15
C LYS A 53 15.23 15.48 9.74
N ARG A 54 15.85 14.30 9.65
CA ARG A 54 16.13 13.61 8.39
C ARG A 54 14.83 13.21 7.69
N ASP A 55 13.92 12.54 8.41
CA ASP A 55 12.65 12.06 7.84
C ASP A 55 11.70 13.20 7.49
N LEU A 56 11.66 14.27 8.30
CA LEU A 56 10.91 15.46 7.95
C LEU A 56 11.43 16.10 6.67
N THR A 57 12.76 16.19 6.52
CA THR A 57 13.38 16.72 5.29
C THR A 57 13.02 15.85 4.08
N LEU A 58 13.00 14.53 4.25
CA LEU A 58 12.63 13.59 3.21
C LEU A 58 11.14 13.72 2.83
N LEU A 59 10.24 13.82 3.81
CA LEU A 59 8.82 14.07 3.62
C LEU A 59 8.60 15.35 2.78
N LEU A 60 9.23 16.45 3.19
CA LEU A 60 9.09 17.74 2.49
C LEU A 60 9.69 17.70 1.08
N LYS A 61 10.79 16.96 0.87
CA LYS A 61 11.37 16.72 -0.46
C LYS A 61 10.39 15.93 -1.35
N LYS A 62 9.91 14.76 -0.91
CA LYS A 62 8.96 13.91 -1.65
C LYS A 62 7.70 14.68 -2.01
N LYS A 63 7.13 15.40 -1.03
CA LYS A 63 5.95 16.24 -1.22
C LYS A 63 6.12 17.28 -2.32
N ARG A 64 7.24 18.00 -2.33
CA ARG A 64 7.51 19.00 -3.37
C ARG A 64 7.65 18.35 -4.75
N LEU A 65 8.33 17.22 -4.84
CA LEU A 65 8.51 16.48 -6.09
C LEU A 65 7.16 15.98 -6.62
N LEU A 66 6.33 15.37 -5.77
CA LEU A 66 4.98 14.92 -6.12
C LEU A 66 4.11 16.07 -6.64
N LYS A 67 4.10 17.22 -5.96
CA LYS A 67 3.36 18.40 -6.43
C LYS A 67 3.77 18.85 -7.84
N SER A 68 5.05 18.78 -8.18
CA SER A 68 5.52 19.14 -9.51
C SER A 68 5.25 18.05 -10.56
N SER A 69 5.53 16.78 -10.27
CA SER A 69 5.44 15.70 -11.25
C SER A 69 4.01 15.25 -11.51
N THR A 70 3.12 15.32 -10.51
CA THR A 70 1.72 14.91 -10.62
C THR A 70 0.95 15.74 -11.65
N ILE A 71 1.17 17.06 -11.70
CA ILE A 71 0.52 17.93 -12.69
C ILE A 71 0.90 17.50 -14.11
N GLN A 72 2.17 17.19 -14.34
CA GLN A 72 2.67 16.75 -15.63
C GLN A 72 2.15 15.35 -15.99
N ALA A 73 2.10 14.44 -15.02
CA ALA A 73 1.59 13.09 -15.23
C ALA A 73 0.09 13.11 -15.59
N LEU A 74 -0.75 13.81 -14.82
CA LEU A 74 -2.19 13.86 -15.06
C LEU A 74 -2.58 14.49 -16.40
N ALA A 75 -1.72 15.33 -16.99
CA ALA A 75 -1.98 15.90 -18.31
C ALA A 75 -1.90 14.87 -19.45
N THR A 76 -1.26 13.71 -19.23
CA THR A 76 -0.99 12.71 -20.27
C THR A 76 -1.62 11.34 -19.98
N LEU A 77 -2.11 11.11 -18.76
CA LEU A 77 -2.67 9.84 -18.34
C LEU A 77 -4.11 9.64 -18.80
N ASP A 78 -4.43 8.42 -19.19
CA ASP A 78 -5.81 7.96 -19.34
C ASP A 78 -6.57 8.13 -17.99
N PRO A 79 -7.91 8.29 -17.99
CA PRO A 79 -8.68 8.51 -16.75
C PRO A 79 -8.48 7.42 -15.68
N HIS A 80 -8.48 6.14 -16.07
CA HIS A 80 -8.26 5.03 -15.12
C HIS A 80 -6.85 5.03 -14.53
N LEU A 81 -5.85 5.44 -15.32
CA LEU A 81 -4.48 5.62 -14.83
C LEU A 81 -4.41 6.79 -13.84
N SER A 82 -5.16 7.86 -14.12
CA SER A 82 -5.23 9.03 -13.24
C SER A 82 -5.84 8.67 -11.89
N SER A 83 -6.94 7.89 -11.86
CA SER A 83 -7.54 7.41 -10.61
C SER A 83 -6.58 6.51 -9.81
N ALA A 84 -5.91 5.56 -10.46
CA ALA A 84 -4.93 4.70 -9.80
C ALA A 84 -3.75 5.50 -9.24
N PHE A 85 -3.25 6.45 -10.02
CA PHE A 85 -2.18 7.35 -9.60
C PHE A 85 -2.58 8.21 -8.41
N LEU A 86 -3.76 8.82 -8.43
CA LEU A 86 -4.27 9.68 -7.35
C LEU A 86 -4.60 8.92 -6.08
N ALA A 87 -5.04 7.66 -6.17
CA ALA A 87 -5.34 6.81 -5.02
C ALA A 87 -4.10 6.15 -4.40
N THR A 88 -2.94 6.23 -5.07
CA THR A 88 -1.68 5.66 -4.57
C THR A 88 -0.96 6.65 -3.65
N LEU A 89 -0.42 6.12 -2.56
CA LEU A 89 0.35 6.85 -1.57
C LEU A 89 1.76 6.28 -1.45
N VAL A 90 2.68 7.14 -1.02
CA VAL A 90 4.06 6.77 -0.71
C VAL A 90 4.33 6.97 0.78
N PHE A 91 5.10 6.07 1.38
CA PHE A 91 5.61 6.29 2.73
C PHE A 91 6.57 7.48 2.74
N ALA A 92 6.37 8.41 3.68
CA ALA A 92 7.10 9.67 3.70
C ALA A 92 8.52 9.52 4.27
N GLN A 93 8.72 8.55 5.17
CA GLN A 93 9.97 8.28 5.86
C GLN A 93 10.98 7.54 4.96
N SER A 94 12.13 7.14 5.53
CA SER A 94 13.16 6.35 4.84
C SER A 94 12.69 4.96 4.42
N GLU A 95 11.66 4.42 5.08
CA GLU A 95 10.97 3.20 4.65
C GLU A 95 10.47 3.41 3.21
N ALA A 96 10.95 2.59 2.28
CA ALA A 96 10.46 2.57 0.91
C ALA A 96 9.26 1.64 0.88
N GLY A 97 8.12 2.17 0.46
CA GLY A 97 6.87 1.43 0.37
C GLY A 97 5.79 2.25 -0.28
N THR A 98 4.77 1.55 -0.75
CA THR A 98 3.60 2.09 -1.43
C THR A 98 2.35 1.65 -0.67
N ALA A 99 1.30 2.46 -0.68
CA ALA A 99 -0.02 2.08 -0.19
C ALA A 99 -1.08 2.53 -1.19
N LEU A 100 -2.25 1.90 -1.14
CA LEU A 100 -3.40 2.23 -1.95
C LEU A 100 -4.55 2.66 -1.03
N CYS A 101 -5.22 3.77 -1.35
CA CYS A 101 -6.50 4.10 -0.73
C CYS A 101 -7.64 3.32 -1.40
N ILE A 102 -8.37 2.53 -0.60
CA ILE A 102 -9.45 1.64 -1.07
C ILE A 102 -10.84 2.13 -0.65
N SER A 103 -10.92 3.20 0.13
CA SER A 103 -12.19 3.81 0.53
C SER A 103 -12.08 5.33 0.65
N PRO A 104 -13.10 6.10 0.23
CA PRO A 104 -13.12 7.55 0.40
C PRO A 104 -13.05 8.00 1.87
N THR A 105 -13.32 7.10 2.82
CA THR A 105 -13.19 7.34 4.28
C THR A 105 -11.76 7.21 4.79
N GLY A 106 -10.79 6.91 3.92
CA GLY A 106 -9.37 6.88 4.27
C GLY A 106 -8.87 5.52 4.73
N LEU A 107 -9.46 4.44 4.24
CA LEU A 107 -8.93 3.10 4.42
C LEU A 107 -7.83 2.83 3.39
N LEU A 108 -6.67 2.35 3.84
CA LEU A 108 -5.49 2.12 3.03
C LEU A 108 -5.04 0.66 3.10
N LEU A 109 -4.66 0.08 1.97
CA LEU A 109 -4.07 -1.26 1.88
C LEU A 109 -2.60 -1.16 1.46
N THR A 110 -1.75 -1.99 2.04
CA THR A 110 -0.32 -2.09 1.72
C THR A 110 0.21 -3.47 2.07
N CYS A 111 1.47 -3.74 1.76
CA CYS A 111 2.15 -4.94 2.24
C CYS A 111 2.46 -4.80 3.73
N SER A 112 2.33 -5.89 4.50
CA SER A 112 2.54 -5.87 5.95
C SER A 112 3.98 -5.49 6.29
N HIS A 113 4.94 -5.94 5.47
CA HIS A 113 6.34 -5.57 5.66
C HIS A 113 6.67 -4.09 5.40
N CYS A 114 5.79 -3.32 4.73
CA CYS A 114 5.91 -1.86 4.67
C CYS A 114 5.55 -1.20 6.00
N VAL A 115 4.79 -1.89 6.86
CA VAL A 115 4.42 -1.43 8.20
C VAL A 115 5.46 -1.90 9.22
N SER A 116 5.74 -3.19 9.25
CA SER A 116 6.76 -3.83 10.08
C SER A 116 7.26 -5.09 9.40
N GLU A 117 8.58 -5.20 9.21
CA GLU A 117 9.20 -6.37 8.58
C GLU A 117 9.10 -7.62 9.47
N ASP A 118 9.27 -7.44 10.78
CA ASP A 118 9.15 -8.48 11.79
C ASP A 118 7.86 -8.28 12.59
N PRO A 119 6.98 -9.30 12.71
CA PRO A 119 5.78 -9.23 13.54
C PRO A 119 6.06 -8.87 15.01
N SER A 120 7.23 -9.24 15.54
CA SER A 120 7.64 -8.94 16.92
C SER A 120 8.03 -7.47 17.14
N GLU A 121 8.32 -6.74 16.06
CA GLU A 121 8.62 -5.31 16.06
C GLU A 121 7.38 -4.45 15.78
N LEU A 122 6.20 -5.07 15.64
CA LEU A 122 4.96 -4.36 15.38
C LEU A 122 4.56 -3.52 16.59
N GLU A 123 4.80 -2.21 16.48
CA GLU A 123 4.38 -1.24 17.48
C GLU A 123 2.91 -0.86 17.31
N GLU A 124 2.10 -1.23 18.30
CA GLU A 124 0.72 -0.79 18.41
C GLU A 124 0.67 0.75 18.47
N ASN A 125 -0.33 1.35 17.81
CA ASN A 125 -0.51 2.81 17.73
C ASN A 125 0.60 3.62 17.04
N ARG A 126 1.62 2.99 16.42
CA ARG A 126 2.64 3.72 15.65
C ARG A 126 2.01 4.48 14.48
N ILE A 127 2.29 5.78 14.41
CA ILE A 127 1.81 6.64 13.33
C ILE A 127 2.74 6.51 12.13
N LYS A 128 2.15 6.18 10.98
CA LYS A 128 2.82 6.22 9.68
C LYS A 128 2.46 7.53 8.97
N TRP A 129 3.46 8.17 8.38
CA TRP A 129 3.27 9.36 7.55
C TRP A 129 3.31 8.97 6.09
N LEU A 130 2.25 9.30 5.34
CA LEU A 130 2.16 9.02 3.91
C LEU A 130 1.82 10.28 3.12
N LEU A 131 2.11 10.24 1.83
CA LEU A 131 1.81 11.32 0.89
C LEU A 131 0.99 10.74 -0.27
N PHE A 132 -0.17 11.35 -0.55
CA PHE A 132 -0.87 11.13 -1.82
C PHE A 132 -0.06 11.70 -2.99
N ALA A 133 -0.39 11.28 -4.21
CA ALA A 133 0.17 11.87 -5.43
C ALA A 133 0.01 13.41 -5.50
N SER A 134 -1.04 13.99 -4.91
CA SER A 134 -1.20 15.45 -4.80
C SER A 134 -0.15 16.13 -3.91
N GLY A 135 0.69 15.36 -3.23
CA GLY A 135 1.61 15.81 -2.18
C GLY A 135 0.91 16.14 -0.87
N ARG A 136 -0.36 15.79 -0.73
CA ARG A 136 -1.12 15.91 0.54
C ARG A 136 -0.59 14.90 1.55
N ALA A 137 -0.15 15.39 2.71
CA ALA A 137 0.32 14.55 3.80
C ALA A 137 -0.84 14.02 4.65
N ILE A 138 -0.72 12.78 5.11
CA ILE A 138 -1.66 12.17 6.04
C ILE A 138 -0.91 11.43 7.15
N GLN A 139 -1.59 11.25 8.28
CA GLN A 139 -1.21 10.29 9.33
C GLN A 139 -2.15 9.10 9.26
N ALA A 140 -1.59 7.89 9.31
CA ALA A 140 -2.36 6.66 9.37
C ALA A 140 -1.86 5.74 10.48
N LYS A 141 -2.77 4.90 11.00
CA LYS A 141 -2.46 3.82 11.95
C LYS A 141 -2.81 2.47 11.34
N CYS A 142 -2.00 1.46 11.63
CA CYS A 142 -2.33 0.07 11.30
C CYS A 142 -3.53 -0.38 12.15
N ILE A 143 -4.53 -0.98 11.51
CA ILE A 143 -5.73 -1.53 12.17
C ILE A 143 -5.87 -3.04 11.95
N ALA A 144 -5.15 -3.60 10.98
CA ALA A 144 -5.03 -5.04 10.78
C ALA A 144 -3.69 -5.37 10.12
N TYR A 145 -3.08 -6.48 10.52
CA TYR A 145 -1.76 -6.90 10.05
C TYR A 145 -1.74 -8.43 9.91
N ASP A 146 -1.34 -8.90 8.74
CA ASP A 146 -1.20 -10.31 8.38
C ASP A 146 0.16 -10.52 7.70
N HIS A 147 1.10 -11.10 8.45
CA HIS A 147 2.44 -11.37 7.94
C HIS A 147 2.48 -12.52 6.93
N THR A 148 1.57 -13.48 7.04
CA THR A 148 1.52 -14.64 6.15
C THR A 148 1.02 -14.22 4.77
N ARG A 149 -0.08 -13.47 4.70
CA ARG A 149 -0.58 -12.90 3.43
C ARG A 149 0.22 -11.68 2.96
N ASP A 150 1.15 -11.19 3.77
CA ASP A 150 1.89 -9.94 3.57
C ASP A 150 0.95 -8.75 3.30
N LEU A 151 -0.09 -8.60 4.11
CA LEU A 151 -1.09 -7.53 4.00
C LEU A 151 -1.24 -6.75 5.31
N ALA A 152 -1.39 -5.43 5.18
CA ALA A 152 -1.79 -4.59 6.29
C ALA A 152 -2.84 -3.57 5.85
N LEU A 153 -3.77 -3.29 6.77
CA LEU A 153 -4.82 -2.31 6.62
C LEU A 153 -4.51 -1.13 7.54
N LEU A 154 -4.52 0.08 6.98
CA LEU A 154 -4.31 1.30 7.75
C LEU A 154 -5.53 2.22 7.64
N GLN A 155 -5.82 2.95 8.70
CA GLN A 155 -6.84 4.00 8.74
C GLN A 155 -6.18 5.37 8.80
N ILE A 156 -6.58 6.28 7.91
CA ILE A 156 -6.20 7.69 8.02
C ILE A 156 -6.85 8.27 9.28
N ILE A 157 -6.02 8.83 10.17
CA ILE A 157 -6.42 9.45 11.43
C ILE A 157 -6.29 10.97 11.42
N SER A 158 -5.56 11.54 10.48
CA SER A 158 -5.51 12.99 10.24
C SER A 158 -4.99 13.26 8.83
N ALA A 159 -5.36 14.41 8.26
CA ALA A 159 -4.94 14.78 6.92
C ALA A 159 -4.59 16.26 6.82
N GLU A 160 -3.65 16.57 5.95
CA GLU A 160 -3.31 17.95 5.64
C GLU A 160 -4.50 18.63 4.98
N GLN A 161 -4.75 19.90 5.34
CA GLN A 161 -5.72 20.73 4.65
C GLN A 161 -5.24 21.03 3.23
N GLU A 162 -6.06 20.72 2.23
CA GLU A 162 -5.76 21.14 0.87
C GLU A 162 -6.00 22.66 0.73
N PRO A 163 -5.15 23.37 -0.02
CA PRO A 163 -5.40 24.77 -0.34
C PRO A 163 -6.77 24.89 -1.03
N THR A 164 -7.61 25.79 -0.54
CA THR A 164 -8.89 26.16 -1.16
C THR A 164 -8.64 26.72 -2.56
N GLY A 165 -8.61 25.86 -3.58
CA GLY A 165 -8.32 26.26 -4.96
C GLY A 165 -7.84 25.16 -5.91
N THR A 166 -7.50 23.97 -5.42
CA THR A 166 -7.03 22.86 -6.27
C THR A 166 -8.17 21.90 -6.65
N ILE A 167 -8.69 22.08 -7.88
CA ILE A 167 -9.36 21.09 -8.74
C ILE A 167 -10.31 20.10 -8.02
N SER A 168 -11.44 20.59 -7.55
CA SER A 168 -12.64 19.75 -7.39
C SER A 168 -13.64 20.16 -8.47
N ASN A 169 -13.60 19.49 -9.63
CA ASN A 169 -14.63 19.62 -10.68
C ASN A 169 -15.89 18.82 -10.33
N THR A 170 -16.30 18.84 -9.07
CA THR A 170 -17.57 18.27 -8.60
C THR A 170 -18.32 19.35 -7.84
N SER A 171 -19.02 20.17 -8.62
CA SER A 171 -20.06 21.08 -8.15
C SER A 171 -21.22 20.28 -7.54
N ILE A 172 -21.21 20.05 -6.23
CA ILE A 172 -22.42 19.70 -5.46
C ILE A 172 -22.36 20.42 -4.11
N ASN A 173 -23.24 21.42 -3.98
CA ASN A 173 -23.90 22.00 -2.81
C ASN A 173 -23.23 21.97 -1.42
N HIS A 174 -23.23 23.16 -0.81
CA HIS A 174 -22.93 23.48 0.58
C HIS A 174 -23.72 22.64 1.61
N GLU A 175 -23.26 21.44 1.97
CA GLU A 175 -23.58 20.77 3.24
C GLU A 175 -22.38 19.89 3.65
N ASN A 176 -21.71 20.25 4.76
CA ASN A 176 -20.55 19.57 5.39
C ASN A 176 -19.43 19.07 4.43
N PRO A 177 -18.18 19.59 4.49
CA PRO A 177 -17.09 19.03 3.73
C PRO A 177 -16.68 17.68 4.34
N ASN A 178 -17.46 16.63 4.10
CA ASN A 178 -17.05 15.26 4.35
C ASN A 178 -15.80 15.04 3.49
N LEU A 179 -14.68 14.94 4.18
CA LEU A 179 -13.39 14.75 3.54
C LEU A 179 -13.41 13.41 2.80
N SER A 180 -13.38 13.46 1.47
CA SER A 180 -13.28 12.28 0.62
C SER A 180 -11.86 12.15 0.09
N PHE A 181 -11.27 10.97 0.22
CA PHE A 181 -9.99 10.66 -0.41
C PHE A 181 -10.18 10.03 -1.80
N PRO A 182 -9.24 10.23 -2.74
CA PRO A 182 -9.21 9.46 -3.97
C PRO A 182 -8.99 7.99 -3.64
N SER A 183 -9.86 7.11 -4.11
CA SER A 183 -9.78 5.68 -3.83
C SER A 183 -10.06 4.83 -5.08
N LEU A 184 -9.58 3.58 -5.07
CA LEU A 184 -9.92 2.59 -6.08
C LEU A 184 -10.71 1.43 -5.49
N PRO A 185 -11.69 0.87 -6.23
CA PRO A 185 -12.36 -0.34 -5.83
C PRO A 185 -11.48 -1.57 -6.05
N ILE A 186 -11.66 -2.58 -5.21
CA ILE A 186 -11.18 -3.94 -5.48
C ILE A 186 -12.06 -4.56 -6.58
N SER A 187 -11.44 -5.26 -7.54
CA SER A 187 -12.18 -5.97 -8.58
C SER A 187 -13.11 -7.01 -7.97
N GLN A 188 -14.31 -7.17 -8.54
CA GLN A 188 -15.28 -8.17 -8.09
C GLN A 188 -14.90 -9.60 -8.47
N THR A 189 -14.01 -9.76 -9.45
CA THR A 189 -13.57 -11.05 -9.96
C THR A 189 -12.05 -11.08 -10.10
N PRO A 190 -11.41 -12.25 -10.00
CA PRO A 190 -9.99 -12.38 -10.23
C PRO A 190 -9.62 -11.98 -11.67
N PRO A 191 -8.39 -11.49 -11.89
CA PRO A 191 -7.93 -11.14 -13.24
C PRO A 191 -7.81 -12.38 -14.12
N ARG A 192 -8.15 -12.23 -15.40
CA ARG A 192 -7.86 -13.27 -16.41
C ARG A 192 -6.37 -13.31 -16.69
N GLU A 193 -5.84 -14.51 -16.96
CA GLU A 193 -4.46 -14.65 -17.43
C GLU A 193 -4.19 -13.73 -18.63
N ASN A 194 -3.03 -13.10 -18.64
CA ASN A 194 -2.60 -12.11 -19.64
C ASN A 194 -3.44 -10.82 -19.69
N ALA A 195 -4.34 -10.56 -18.73
CA ALA A 195 -5.02 -9.28 -18.59
C ALA A 195 -4.02 -8.13 -18.51
N GLN A 196 -4.31 -7.04 -19.22
CA GLN A 196 -3.49 -5.83 -19.16
C GLN A 196 -3.69 -5.16 -17.81
N ILE A 197 -2.57 -4.93 -17.12
CA ILE A 197 -2.55 -4.32 -15.81
C ILE A 197 -1.53 -3.18 -15.77
N ILE A 198 -1.69 -2.34 -14.76
CA ILE A 198 -0.77 -1.28 -14.40
C ILE A 198 -0.30 -1.48 -12.97
N CYS A 199 0.94 -1.13 -12.70
CA CYS A 199 1.50 -1.03 -11.36
C CYS A 199 1.84 0.44 -11.12
N VAL A 200 1.42 0.98 -9.98
CA VAL A 200 1.74 2.36 -9.56
C VAL A 200 2.48 2.29 -8.24
N GLY A 201 3.75 2.66 -8.21
CA GLY A 201 4.54 2.51 -6.98
C GLY A 201 5.67 3.51 -6.82
N HIS A 202 6.25 3.51 -5.62
CA HIS A 202 7.36 4.39 -5.25
C HIS A 202 8.69 3.65 -5.34
N PRO A 203 9.45 3.81 -6.44
CA PRO A 203 10.81 3.31 -6.46
C PRO A 203 11.68 4.04 -5.42
N GLY A 204 12.61 3.32 -4.81
CA GLY A 204 13.58 3.87 -3.88
C GLY A 204 14.45 4.97 -4.50
N ASP A 205 14.81 5.97 -3.69
CA ASP A 205 15.71 7.08 -4.06
C ASP A 205 17.17 6.62 -4.16
N GLU A 206 17.53 5.48 -3.53
CA GLU A 206 18.85 4.87 -3.57
C GLU A 206 18.88 3.66 -4.52
N ASP A 207 19.90 3.63 -5.38
CA ASP A 207 20.21 2.53 -6.26
C ASP A 207 20.92 1.43 -5.46
N LEU A 208 20.17 0.39 -5.12
CA LEU A 208 20.66 -0.74 -4.35
C LEU A 208 21.47 -1.73 -5.20
N GLU A 209 21.45 -1.58 -6.52
CA GLU A 209 22.27 -2.35 -7.47
C GLU A 209 23.64 -1.69 -7.69
N ALA A 210 23.79 -0.42 -7.33
CA ALA A 210 25.05 0.28 -7.45
C ALA A 210 26.13 -0.32 -6.54
N SER A 211 27.35 -0.37 -7.06
CA SER A 211 28.55 -0.81 -6.31
C SER A 211 28.88 0.03 -5.08
N LYS A 212 28.29 1.24 -4.95
CA LYS A 212 28.50 2.16 -3.84
C LYS A 212 27.16 2.52 -3.20
N PRO A 213 27.05 2.49 -1.85
CA PRO A 213 25.87 3.00 -1.16
C PRO A 213 25.63 4.48 -1.46
N GLY A 214 24.35 4.88 -1.45
CA GLY A 214 23.90 6.27 -1.59
C GLY A 214 23.89 6.80 -3.03
N VAL A 215 24.13 5.96 -4.03
CA VAL A 215 23.92 6.35 -5.44
C VAL A 215 22.44 6.55 -5.67
N LYS A 216 22.06 7.64 -6.35
CA LYS A 216 20.65 7.94 -6.60
C LYS A 216 20.15 7.23 -7.85
N THR A 217 18.91 6.75 -7.79
CA THR A 217 18.23 6.14 -8.95
C THR A 217 17.78 7.18 -9.99
N ASN A 218 17.51 8.42 -9.56
CA ASN A 218 16.87 9.48 -10.35
C ASN A 218 15.46 9.13 -10.84
N TYR A 219 14.81 8.13 -10.24
CA TYR A 219 13.40 7.86 -10.51
C TYR A 219 12.51 8.95 -9.90
N ASP A 220 11.32 9.12 -10.50
CA ASP A 220 10.25 9.92 -9.91
C ASP A 220 9.74 9.27 -8.61
N VAL A 221 9.11 10.08 -7.74
CA VAL A 221 8.56 9.59 -6.46
C VAL A 221 7.44 8.57 -6.68
N LEU A 222 6.66 8.69 -7.76
CA LEU A 222 5.70 7.69 -8.18
C LEU A 222 5.99 7.33 -9.63
N HIS A 223 6.01 6.03 -9.90
CA HIS A 223 6.24 5.46 -11.21
C HIS A 223 5.02 4.63 -11.63
N ILE A 224 4.64 4.74 -12.90
CA ILE A 224 3.58 3.93 -13.50
C ILE A 224 4.22 3.01 -14.52
N SER A 225 4.02 1.70 -14.35
CA SER A 225 4.45 0.70 -15.32
C SER A 225 3.25 -0.09 -15.83
N SER A 226 3.24 -0.35 -17.14
CA SER A 226 2.24 -1.20 -17.77
C SER A 226 2.79 -2.61 -17.96
N GLY A 227 1.92 -3.60 -17.83
CA GLY A 227 2.28 -5.00 -18.02
C GLY A 227 1.05 -5.88 -18.16
N ARG A 228 1.23 -7.15 -17.80
CA ARG A 228 0.26 -8.22 -17.87
C ARG A 228 0.32 -9.05 -16.59
N TYR A 229 -0.86 -9.45 -16.16
CA TYR A 229 -1.02 -10.50 -15.16
C TYR A 229 -0.60 -11.84 -15.78
N ARG A 230 0.27 -12.58 -15.10
CA ARG A 230 0.88 -13.83 -15.60
C ARG A 230 0.35 -15.08 -14.88
N GLY A 231 -0.72 -14.95 -14.12
CA GLY A 231 -1.33 -16.06 -13.39
C GLY A 231 -0.79 -16.22 -11.98
N ILE A 232 -1.08 -17.38 -11.40
CA ILE A 232 -0.57 -17.82 -10.11
C ILE A 232 0.57 -18.82 -10.37
N ALA A 233 1.62 -18.74 -9.57
CA ALA A 233 2.75 -19.65 -9.67
C ALA A 233 2.33 -21.09 -9.37
N GLU A 234 2.93 -22.05 -10.07
CA GLU A 234 2.60 -23.46 -9.92
C GLU A 234 2.82 -23.93 -8.48
N GLY A 235 1.79 -24.55 -7.89
CA GLY A 235 1.82 -25.08 -6.53
C GLY A 235 1.81 -24.03 -5.42
N ALA A 236 1.72 -22.73 -5.73
CA ALA A 236 1.68 -21.67 -4.72
C ALA A 236 0.31 -21.58 -4.05
N ASP A 237 0.30 -21.30 -2.74
CA ASP A 237 -0.90 -20.94 -1.99
C ASP A 237 -1.21 -19.44 -2.19
N VAL A 238 -2.42 -19.14 -2.67
CA VAL A 238 -2.89 -17.76 -2.91
C VAL A 238 -3.06 -16.94 -1.64
N HIS A 239 -3.05 -17.59 -0.47
CA HIS A 239 -3.10 -16.97 0.86
C HIS A 239 -1.73 -16.93 1.55
N ASP A 240 -0.65 -17.36 0.90
CA ASP A 240 0.70 -17.29 1.47
C ASP A 240 1.63 -16.45 0.58
N ASN A 241 2.05 -15.31 1.14
CA ASN A 241 3.01 -14.38 0.57
C ASN A 241 4.23 -14.20 1.50
N SER A 242 4.45 -15.12 2.45
CA SER A 242 5.54 -15.02 3.44
C SER A 242 6.93 -15.07 2.81
N GLU A 243 7.12 -15.86 1.75
CA GLU A 243 8.40 -15.99 1.03
C GLU A 243 8.51 -14.99 -0.14
N ILE A 244 7.73 -15.21 -1.20
CA ILE A 244 7.83 -14.42 -2.45
C ILE A 244 6.48 -13.99 -3.02
N GLY A 245 5.41 -14.73 -2.72
CA GLY A 245 4.07 -14.46 -3.24
C GLY A 245 3.67 -15.33 -4.42
N ALA A 246 2.36 -15.54 -4.53
CA ALA A 246 1.75 -16.47 -5.49
C ALA A 246 1.43 -15.81 -6.84
N LEU A 247 1.00 -14.55 -6.84
CA LEU A 247 0.65 -13.81 -8.05
C LEU A 247 1.90 -13.52 -8.88
N MET A 248 1.80 -13.63 -10.21
CA MET A 248 2.87 -13.25 -11.14
C MET A 248 2.45 -12.10 -12.07
N HIS A 249 3.37 -11.18 -12.35
CA HIS A 249 3.19 -10.13 -13.35
C HIS A 249 4.52 -9.69 -14.00
N ASP A 250 4.42 -8.93 -15.09
CA ASP A 250 5.60 -8.38 -15.79
C ASP A 250 5.67 -6.85 -15.82
N CYS A 251 4.78 -6.16 -15.08
CA CYS A 251 4.96 -4.72 -14.81
C CYS A 251 6.36 -4.48 -14.24
N TRP A 252 7.07 -3.47 -14.74
CA TRP A 252 8.36 -3.09 -14.18
C TRP A 252 8.20 -2.61 -12.73
N THR A 253 9.09 -3.07 -11.85
CA THR A 253 9.16 -2.66 -10.45
C THR A 253 10.62 -2.64 -9.98
N TYR A 254 10.85 -1.91 -8.90
CA TYR A 254 12.13 -1.75 -8.21
C TYR A 254 11.89 -1.73 -6.69
N TRP A 255 12.95 -1.82 -5.88
CA TRP A 255 12.85 -1.65 -4.42
C TRP A 255 12.00 -0.44 -4.07
N GLY A 256 11.08 -0.60 -3.11
CA GLY A 256 10.10 0.41 -2.69
C GLY A 256 8.70 0.28 -3.32
N HIS A 257 8.55 -0.51 -4.38
CA HIS A 257 7.24 -0.80 -4.98
C HIS A 257 6.36 -1.72 -4.12
N SER A 258 6.88 -2.30 -3.04
CA SER A 258 6.07 -3.12 -2.14
C SER A 258 4.83 -2.37 -1.68
N GLY A 259 3.69 -3.04 -1.75
CA GLY A 259 2.38 -2.44 -1.49
C GLY A 259 1.75 -1.70 -2.68
N ALA A 260 2.39 -1.71 -3.86
CA ALA A 260 1.88 -1.06 -5.05
C ALA A 260 0.68 -1.82 -5.62
N PRO A 261 -0.44 -1.13 -5.94
CA PRO A 261 -1.60 -1.77 -6.50
C PRO A 261 -1.34 -2.25 -7.94
N LEU A 262 -1.83 -3.45 -8.25
CA LEU A 262 -1.95 -3.96 -9.61
C LEU A 262 -3.38 -3.75 -10.07
N CYS A 263 -3.59 -2.81 -10.99
CA CYS A 263 -4.93 -2.44 -11.44
C CYS A 263 -5.18 -2.91 -12.87
N LEU A 264 -6.40 -3.36 -13.18
CA LEU A 264 -6.80 -3.64 -14.56
C LEU A 264 -6.78 -2.34 -15.38
N ARG A 265 -6.13 -2.35 -16.54
CA ARG A 265 -6.09 -1.18 -17.42
C ARG A 265 -7.49 -0.76 -17.91
N LYS A 266 -8.41 -1.73 -18.02
CA LYS A 266 -9.75 -1.54 -18.58
C LYS A 266 -10.62 -0.62 -17.74
N ASP A 267 -10.56 -0.74 -16.41
CA ASP A 267 -11.47 -0.05 -15.49
C ASP A 267 -10.78 0.54 -14.25
N GLY A 268 -9.50 0.27 -14.04
CA GLY A 268 -8.73 0.75 -12.89
C GLY A 268 -8.98 -0.04 -11.61
N SER A 269 -9.79 -1.09 -11.63
CA SER A 269 -10.05 -1.93 -10.45
C SER A 269 -8.81 -2.73 -10.05
N VAL A 270 -8.65 -2.94 -8.74
CA VAL A 270 -7.46 -3.56 -8.16
C VAL A 270 -7.62 -5.07 -8.16
N VAL A 271 -6.62 -5.77 -8.69
CA VAL A 271 -6.63 -7.24 -8.87
C VAL A 271 -5.46 -7.94 -8.18
N GLY A 272 -4.62 -7.20 -7.47
CA GLY A 272 -3.48 -7.74 -6.76
C GLY A 272 -2.61 -6.61 -6.20
N MET A 273 -1.56 -6.99 -5.50
CA MET A 273 -0.59 -6.06 -4.94
C MET A 273 0.82 -6.56 -5.15
N HIS A 274 1.71 -5.71 -5.65
CA HIS A 274 3.12 -6.04 -5.79
C HIS A 274 3.79 -6.13 -4.41
N SER A 275 4.59 -7.17 -4.20
CA SER A 275 5.36 -7.35 -2.96
C SER A 275 6.84 -7.60 -3.23
N SER A 276 7.18 -8.44 -4.21
CA SER A 276 8.57 -8.89 -4.40
C SER A 276 8.87 -9.31 -5.85
N TRP A 277 10.07 -9.87 -6.08
CA TRP A 277 10.42 -10.50 -7.34
C TRP A 277 11.39 -11.66 -7.14
N ASP A 278 11.36 -12.57 -8.10
CA ASP A 278 12.32 -13.65 -8.24
C ASP A 278 13.63 -13.08 -8.80
N ASP A 279 14.74 -13.27 -8.10
CA ASP A 279 16.05 -12.73 -8.46
C ASP A 279 16.79 -13.57 -9.51
N GLU A 280 16.35 -14.81 -9.76
CA GLU A 280 16.88 -15.66 -10.83
C GLU A 280 16.15 -15.41 -12.15
N THR A 281 14.82 -15.34 -12.13
CA THR A 281 14.00 -15.22 -13.35
C THR A 281 13.60 -13.79 -13.66
N GLY A 282 13.65 -12.89 -12.67
CA GLY A 282 13.12 -11.53 -12.77
C GLY A 282 11.59 -11.47 -12.73
N MET A 283 10.88 -12.59 -12.54
CA MET A 283 9.43 -12.59 -12.47
C MET A 283 8.95 -11.78 -11.27
N ARG A 284 7.99 -10.87 -11.48
CA ARG A 284 7.45 -10.06 -10.38
C ARG A 284 6.34 -10.81 -9.68
N ARG A 285 6.34 -10.70 -8.35
CA ARG A 285 5.53 -11.50 -7.45
C ARG A 285 4.74 -10.62 -6.49
N GLY A 286 3.64 -11.16 -5.97
CA GLY A 286 2.77 -10.38 -5.12
C GLY A 286 1.60 -11.14 -4.53
N VAL A 287 0.78 -10.37 -3.83
CA VAL A 287 -0.43 -10.86 -3.19
C VAL A 287 -1.52 -11.03 -4.23
N ALA A 288 -2.11 -12.23 -4.26
CA ALA A 288 -3.19 -12.58 -5.17
C ALA A 288 -4.52 -11.90 -4.78
N TRP A 289 -5.43 -11.82 -5.75
CA TRP A 289 -6.76 -11.25 -5.55
C TRP A 289 -7.53 -11.96 -4.41
N GLU A 290 -7.46 -13.29 -4.36
CA GLU A 290 -8.10 -14.12 -3.35
C GLU A 290 -7.60 -13.79 -1.94
N GLY A 291 -6.27 -13.69 -1.76
CA GLY A 291 -5.66 -13.31 -0.49
C GLY A 291 -6.09 -11.92 -0.02
N MET A 292 -6.13 -10.95 -0.94
CA MET A 292 -6.62 -9.59 -0.65
C MET A 292 -8.09 -9.56 -0.25
N VAL A 293 -8.96 -10.24 -1.01
CA VAL A 293 -10.40 -10.26 -0.74
C VAL A 293 -10.70 -10.89 0.61
N GLU A 294 -10.07 -12.02 0.94
CA GLU A 294 -10.30 -12.68 2.22
C GLU A 294 -9.82 -11.81 3.40
N PHE A 295 -8.62 -11.23 3.28
CA PHE A 295 -8.11 -10.29 4.28
C PHE A 295 -9.04 -9.09 4.49
N LEU A 296 -9.61 -8.52 3.42
CA LEU A 296 -10.54 -7.41 3.52
C LEU A 296 -11.92 -7.82 4.06
N ARG A 297 -12.37 -9.05 3.80
CA ARG A 297 -13.59 -9.60 4.41
C ARG A 297 -13.44 -9.74 5.92
N GLU A 298 -12.27 -10.18 6.36
CA GLU A 298 -11.93 -10.33 7.78
C GLU A 298 -11.78 -8.97 8.49
N ASN A 299 -11.25 -7.94 7.81
CA ASN A 299 -10.76 -6.71 8.47
C ASN A 299 -11.33 -5.37 7.97
N GLY A 300 -11.78 -5.27 6.72
CA GLY A 300 -12.11 -3.99 6.04
C GLY A 300 -13.55 -3.51 6.22
N GLY A 301 -14.44 -4.37 6.72
CA GLY A 301 -15.88 -4.10 6.80
C GLY A 301 -16.61 -4.29 5.46
N LEU A 302 -17.93 -4.50 5.53
CA LEU A 302 -18.74 -4.97 4.38
C LEU A 302 -18.73 -4.02 3.16
N HIS A 303 -18.63 -2.72 3.39
CA HIS A 303 -18.69 -1.68 2.34
C HIS A 303 -17.49 -1.67 1.37
N VAL A 304 -16.36 -2.28 1.76
CA VAL A 304 -15.11 -2.28 0.97
C VAL A 304 -15.12 -3.36 -0.11
N ILE A 305 -15.93 -4.40 0.05
CA ILE A 305 -16.03 -5.58 -0.84
C ILE A 305 -17.44 -5.78 -1.40
N GLU A 306 -18.27 -4.72 -1.45
CA GLU A 306 -19.62 -4.79 -1.98
C GLU A 306 -19.65 -5.34 -3.43
N GLY A 307 -20.36 -6.46 -3.61
CA GLY A 307 -20.50 -7.12 -4.91
C GLY A 307 -19.47 -8.22 -5.22
N VAL A 308 -18.56 -8.56 -4.29
CA VAL A 308 -17.73 -9.77 -4.40
C VAL A 308 -18.56 -10.97 -3.91
N GLU A 309 -19.02 -11.85 -4.81
CA GLU A 309 -19.87 -13.01 -4.46
C GLU A 309 -19.22 -13.93 -3.41
N GLU A 310 -20.04 -14.43 -2.46
CA GLU A 310 -19.65 -15.35 -1.36
C GLU A 310 -19.25 -16.75 -1.89
N ARG A 311 -18.06 -16.91 -2.45
CA ARG A 311 -17.54 -18.26 -2.77
C ARG A 311 -16.03 -18.40 -2.64
N VAL A 312 -15.47 -18.28 -1.43
CA VAL A 312 -14.27 -19.04 -1.04
C VAL A 312 -14.37 -19.34 0.45
N ALA A 313 -14.39 -20.62 0.81
CA ALA A 313 -14.26 -21.10 2.18
C ALA A 313 -12.91 -21.81 2.29
N GLY A 314 -12.04 -21.39 3.21
CA GLY A 314 -10.76 -22.08 3.41
C GLY A 314 -9.88 -21.52 4.52
N SER A 315 -9.92 -22.22 5.66
CA SER A 315 -8.92 -22.34 6.74
C SER A 315 -8.41 -21.11 7.50
N ARG A 316 -8.47 -21.21 8.83
CA ARG A 316 -8.27 -20.13 9.81
C ARG A 316 -6.88 -20.19 10.46
N GLU A 317 -6.09 -19.14 10.27
CA GLU A 317 -5.36 -18.51 11.37
C GLU A 317 -5.96 -17.11 11.57
N ALA A 318 -6.32 -16.79 12.80
CA ALA A 318 -7.00 -15.53 13.11
C ALA A 318 -5.99 -14.38 13.05
N PRO A 319 -6.26 -13.29 12.32
CA PRO A 319 -5.39 -12.12 12.33
C PRO A 319 -5.34 -11.50 13.73
N ILE A 320 -4.19 -10.91 14.07
CA ILE A 320 -4.03 -10.13 15.29
C ILE A 320 -4.75 -8.80 15.06
N LEU A 321 -5.93 -8.66 15.68
CA LEU A 321 -6.63 -7.39 15.77
C LEU A 321 -5.93 -6.54 16.84
N LEU A 322 -5.44 -5.36 16.44
CA LEU A 322 -4.85 -4.37 17.36
C LEU A 322 -5.98 -3.49 17.92
N GLU A 323 -6.03 -3.30 19.24
CA GLU A 323 -7.09 -2.52 19.93
C GLU A 323 -6.80 -1.00 19.98
#